data_AF-A0A9D8XX81-F1
#
_entry.id   AF-A0A9D8XX81-F1
#
_cell.length_a   1.000
_cell.length_b   1.000
_cell.length_c   1.000
_cell.angle_alpha   90.00
_cell.angle_beta   90.00
_cell.angle_gamma   90.00
#
_symmetry.space_group_name_H-M   'P 1'
#
loop_
_entity.id
_entity.type
_entity.pdbx_description
1 polymer ?
#
loop_
_entity_poly.entity_id
_entity_poly.type
_entity_poly.pdbx_seq_one_letter_code
_entity_poly.pdbx_strand_id
1 'polypeptide(L)'
;MNIIEAFGRFFRGTGFFGLDWKTLVMYLIVFVLAYFAIVRKFEPLLLLPIAFGMLLANLPSADLMHLDFFFDEHYFGGDGAVFADQLKGFLSEFPEAVFDSASMKFHEIADVGAFTDAFRASPLSDVATLSEDLALHVKMSVMVKEVFNNGGLVDILYLGVKLGIYPALIFMGVGAMTDFSPLIANPKSLVLGAAAQFGVFAAFFAALFLGFSPMQAGAIGIIGGADGPTAILVTKQLAPELLGAIAIAAYSYMALIPLIQPPFMKLLTTKKERAIVMENPRKVSRVERVIFPILVTLLVTLIVPDAAPLVGFLMLGNLFNVSGVTERLSKTAQNEL
;
A
#
# COMPACT_ATOMS: atom_id res chain seq x y z
N MET A 1 -12.91 -29.79 39.18
CA MET A 1 -12.88 -28.39 38.70
C MET A 1 -13.97 -27.64 39.42
N ASN A 2 -13.60 -26.70 40.30
CA ASN A 2 -14.57 -26.02 41.16
C ASN A 2 -15.38 -25.01 40.33
N ILE A 3 -16.68 -24.84 40.65
CA ILE A 3 -17.56 -23.86 39.98
C ILE A 3 -16.92 -22.45 39.98
N ILE A 4 -16.23 -22.09 41.06
CA ILE A 4 -15.52 -20.80 41.19
C ILE A 4 -14.37 -20.68 40.18
N GLU A 5 -13.65 -21.76 39.88
CA GLU A 5 -12.60 -21.77 38.85
C GLU A 5 -13.18 -21.74 37.44
N ALA A 6 -14.34 -22.38 37.23
CA ALA A 6 -15.06 -22.36 35.95
C ALA A 6 -15.58 -20.95 35.64
N PHE A 7 -16.18 -20.25 36.62
CA PHE A 7 -16.57 -18.85 36.48
C PHE A 7 -15.35 -17.93 36.33
N GLY A 8 -14.27 -18.17 37.08
CA GLY A 8 -13.02 -17.42 36.94
C GLY A 8 -12.32 -17.62 35.59
N ARG A 9 -12.48 -18.79 34.94
CA ARG A 9 -12.03 -19.02 33.55
C ARG A 9 -12.99 -18.43 32.53
N PHE A 10 -14.29 -18.50 32.77
CA PHE A 10 -15.29 -17.88 31.90
C PHE A 10 -15.09 -16.37 31.80
N PHE A 11 -14.97 -15.67 32.94
CA PHE A 11 -14.70 -14.24 32.96
C PHE A 11 -13.36 -13.87 32.32
N ARG A 12 -12.30 -14.66 32.54
CA ARG A 12 -11.00 -14.46 31.87
C ARG A 12 -11.02 -14.78 30.37
N GLY A 13 -11.90 -15.66 29.93
CA GLY A 13 -12.11 -15.99 28.52
C GLY A 13 -13.05 -15.04 27.79
N THR A 14 -13.71 -14.12 28.50
CA THR A 14 -14.50 -13.06 27.85
C THR A 14 -13.60 -11.91 27.40
N GLY A 15 -13.89 -11.35 26.22
CA GLY A 15 -13.17 -10.16 25.72
C GLY A 15 -13.23 -8.94 26.65
N PHE A 16 -14.15 -8.93 27.62
CA PHE A 16 -14.22 -7.90 28.66
C PHE A 16 -12.97 -7.84 29.55
N PHE A 17 -12.23 -8.95 29.70
CA PHE A 17 -11.01 -9.00 30.49
C PHE A 17 -9.80 -8.39 29.76
N GLY A 18 -9.83 -8.34 28.43
CA GLY A 18 -8.79 -7.74 27.59
C GLY A 18 -9.01 -6.27 27.24
N LEU A 19 -10.01 -5.61 27.85
CA LEU A 19 -10.31 -4.20 27.60
C LEU A 19 -9.27 -3.29 28.27
N ASP A 20 -8.29 -2.85 27.50
CA ASP A 20 -7.37 -1.77 27.90
C ASP A 20 -7.95 -0.40 27.55
N TRP A 21 -7.49 0.66 28.24
CA TRP A 21 -7.90 2.03 27.96
C TRP A 21 -7.52 2.46 26.53
N LYS A 22 -6.43 1.92 25.98
CA LYS A 22 -6.02 2.12 24.58
C LYS A 22 -7.08 1.60 23.60
N THR A 23 -7.64 0.43 23.86
CA THR A 23 -8.71 -0.18 23.06
C THR A 23 -9.97 0.69 23.08
N LEU A 24 -10.32 1.27 24.24
CA LEU A 24 -11.45 2.20 24.35
C LEU A 24 -11.23 3.49 23.55
N VAL A 25 -10.01 4.03 23.56
CA VAL A 25 -9.65 5.19 22.72
C VAL A 25 -9.77 4.85 21.24
N MET A 26 -9.31 3.67 20.81
CA MET A 26 -9.47 3.24 19.42
C MET A 26 -10.93 3.07 19.02
N TYR A 27 -11.78 2.55 19.90
CA TYR A 27 -13.22 2.46 19.62
C TYR A 27 -13.85 3.84 19.44
N LEU A 28 -13.44 4.83 20.25
CA LEU A 28 -13.89 6.20 20.05
C LEU A 28 -13.47 6.72 18.67
N ILE A 29 -12.23 6.48 18.25
CA ILE A 29 -11.75 6.86 16.91
C ILE A 29 -12.56 6.16 15.81
N VAL A 30 -12.80 4.85 15.94
CA VAL A 30 -13.65 4.07 15.01
C VAL A 30 -15.03 4.70 14.88
N PHE A 31 -15.68 5.06 16.00
CA PHE A 31 -17.00 5.69 15.96
C PHE A 31 -16.97 7.06 15.26
N VAL A 32 -15.93 7.85 15.50
CA VAL A 32 -15.74 9.15 14.83
C VAL A 32 -15.55 8.97 13.32
N LEU A 33 -14.70 8.02 12.90
CA LEU A 33 -14.46 7.73 11.49
C LEU A 33 -15.71 7.17 10.80
N ALA A 34 -16.42 6.24 11.45
CA ALA A 34 -17.68 5.69 10.96
C ALA A 34 -18.76 6.78 10.85
N TYR A 35 -18.80 7.72 11.80
CA TYR A 35 -19.70 8.88 11.73
C TYR A 35 -19.36 9.78 10.52
N PHE A 36 -18.09 10.08 10.27
CA PHE A 36 -17.69 10.87 9.10
C PHE A 36 -18.01 10.15 7.78
N ALA A 37 -17.76 8.85 7.71
CA ALA A 37 -18.07 8.05 6.53
C ALA A 37 -19.59 7.98 6.27
N ILE A 38 -20.42 7.73 7.29
CA ILE A 38 -21.86 7.49 7.12
C ILE A 38 -22.66 8.81 7.07
N VAL A 39 -22.46 9.69 8.05
CA VAL A 39 -23.28 10.90 8.23
C VAL A 39 -22.77 12.04 7.35
N ARG A 40 -21.45 12.22 7.27
CA ARG A 40 -20.82 13.29 6.47
C ARG A 40 -20.46 12.84 5.06
N LYS A 41 -20.58 11.54 4.74
CA LYS A 41 -20.26 10.96 3.43
C LYS A 41 -18.83 11.27 2.97
N PHE A 42 -17.89 11.29 3.91
CA PHE A 42 -16.46 11.45 3.61
C PHE A 42 -15.92 10.11 3.13
N GLU A 43 -15.60 10.03 1.84
CA GLU A 43 -15.12 8.83 1.13
C GLU A 43 -15.67 7.52 1.68
N PRO A 44 -17.01 7.36 1.70
CA PRO A 44 -17.66 6.27 2.42
C PRO A 44 -17.23 4.89 1.92
N LEU A 45 -16.82 4.79 0.66
CA LEU A 45 -16.38 3.55 0.03
C LEU A 45 -15.09 2.99 0.65
N LEU A 46 -14.20 3.83 1.17
CA LEU A 46 -12.91 3.41 1.73
C LEU A 46 -12.84 3.68 3.24
N LEU A 47 -13.33 4.83 3.70
CA LEU A 47 -13.24 5.21 5.10
C LEU A 47 -14.07 4.30 6.03
N LEU A 48 -15.22 3.81 5.56
CA LEU A 48 -16.06 2.91 6.34
C LEU A 48 -15.43 1.51 6.50
N PRO A 49 -14.97 0.82 5.44
CA PRO A 49 -14.21 -0.42 5.59
C PRO A 49 -12.95 -0.26 6.45
N ILE A 50 -12.24 0.88 6.35
CA ILE A 50 -11.07 1.16 7.21
C ILE A 50 -11.49 1.26 8.68
N ALA A 51 -12.55 2.01 9.00
CA ALA A 51 -13.06 2.12 10.36
C ALA A 51 -13.49 0.76 10.93
N PHE A 52 -14.17 -0.06 10.11
CA PHE A 52 -14.58 -1.39 10.54
C PHE A 52 -13.40 -2.36 10.66
N GLY A 53 -12.43 -2.32 9.76
CA GLY A 53 -11.18 -3.09 9.87
C GLY A 53 -10.40 -2.72 11.12
N MET A 54 -10.34 -1.44 11.47
CA MET A 54 -9.75 -0.95 12.72
C MET A 54 -10.50 -1.49 13.94
N LEU A 55 -11.83 -1.58 13.89
CA LEU A 55 -12.61 -2.23 14.95
C LEU A 55 -12.19 -3.69 15.12
N LEU A 56 -12.16 -4.45 14.03
CA LEU A 56 -11.80 -5.88 14.04
C LEU A 56 -10.39 -6.12 14.58
N ALA A 57 -9.42 -5.28 14.18
CA ALA A 57 -8.04 -5.36 14.65
C ALA A 57 -7.89 -5.06 16.16
N ASN A 58 -8.86 -4.36 16.76
CA ASN A 58 -8.84 -3.98 18.17
C ASN A 58 -9.87 -4.76 19.01
N LEU A 59 -10.44 -5.87 18.50
CA LEU A 59 -11.32 -6.71 19.30
C LEU A 59 -10.49 -7.56 20.29
N PRO A 60 -10.71 -7.40 21.62
CA PRO A 60 -9.93 -8.13 22.61
C PRO A 60 -10.20 -9.63 22.50
N SER A 61 -9.12 -10.41 22.53
CA SER A 61 -9.17 -11.88 22.48
C SER A 61 -9.80 -12.47 21.20
N ALA A 62 -9.95 -11.67 20.13
CA ALA A 62 -10.50 -12.13 18.86
C ALA A 62 -9.41 -12.67 17.91
N ASP A 63 -8.14 -12.33 18.15
CA ASP A 63 -6.97 -12.86 17.43
C ASP A 63 -7.07 -12.68 15.90
N LEU A 64 -7.77 -11.63 15.47
CA LEU A 64 -8.07 -11.41 14.05
C LEU A 64 -6.90 -10.79 13.30
N MET A 65 -6.12 -9.93 13.98
CA MET A 65 -4.97 -9.23 13.44
C MET A 65 -3.82 -9.22 14.46
N HIS A 66 -2.63 -9.61 14.00
CA HIS A 66 -1.39 -9.59 14.74
C HIS A 66 -0.43 -8.62 14.06
N LEU A 67 -0.33 -7.42 14.63
CA LEU A 67 0.57 -6.38 14.11
C LEU A 67 2.03 -6.83 14.11
N ASP A 68 2.39 -7.75 15.01
CA ASP A 68 3.77 -8.24 15.20
C ASP A 68 4.33 -8.91 13.93
N PHE A 69 3.50 -9.65 13.17
CA PHE A 69 3.94 -10.26 11.91
C PHE A 69 4.40 -9.23 10.86
N PHE A 70 3.91 -7.99 10.96
CA PHE A 70 4.07 -6.98 9.91
C PHE A 70 4.95 -5.81 10.31
N PHE A 71 5.20 -5.64 11.61
CA PHE A 71 5.84 -4.47 12.19
C PHE A 71 6.88 -4.81 13.27
N ASP A 72 6.98 -6.06 13.74
CA ASP A 72 8.00 -6.44 14.71
C ASP A 72 9.38 -6.58 14.05
N GLU A 73 10.37 -6.02 14.74
CA GLU A 73 11.80 -6.17 14.50
C GLU A 73 12.21 -7.66 14.50
N HIS A 74 11.49 -8.55 15.20
CA HIS A 74 11.75 -9.99 15.14
C HIS A 74 11.69 -10.58 13.71
N TYR A 75 10.92 -9.96 12.81
CA TYR A 75 10.81 -10.34 11.39
C TYR A 75 11.52 -9.35 10.43
N PHE A 76 11.67 -8.08 10.83
CA PHE A 76 12.21 -7.03 9.95
C PHE A 76 13.51 -6.35 10.43
N GLY A 77 13.86 -6.44 11.71
CA GLY A 77 14.99 -5.74 12.31
C GLY A 77 15.52 -6.40 13.60
N GLY A 78 16.10 -7.58 13.51
CA GLY A 78 16.80 -8.20 14.64
C GLY A 78 18.09 -8.81 14.15
N ASP A 79 19.15 -8.65 14.94
CA ASP A 79 20.49 -9.24 14.85
C ASP A 79 20.64 -10.36 13.80
N GLY A 80 21.69 -10.30 12.96
CA GLY A 80 21.92 -11.27 11.87
C GLY A 80 21.87 -12.75 12.29
N ALA A 81 21.99 -13.05 13.59
CA ALA A 81 21.78 -14.35 14.21
C ALA A 81 20.33 -14.87 14.13
N VAL A 82 19.31 -14.02 14.31
CA VAL A 82 17.89 -14.42 14.28
C VAL A 82 17.45 -14.74 12.86
N PHE A 83 17.84 -13.89 11.89
CA PHE A 83 17.63 -14.14 10.47
C PHE A 83 18.34 -15.42 10.01
N ALA A 84 19.57 -15.67 10.49
CA ALA A 84 20.30 -16.88 10.18
C ALA A 84 19.61 -18.16 10.68
N ASP A 85 19.02 -18.14 11.88
CA ASP A 85 18.29 -19.29 12.41
C ASP A 85 16.96 -19.52 11.67
N GLN A 86 16.24 -18.46 11.30
CA GLN A 86 15.04 -18.55 10.46
C GLN A 86 15.36 -19.11 9.06
N LEU A 87 16.46 -18.64 8.45
CA LEU A 87 16.92 -19.12 7.15
C LEU A 87 17.38 -20.58 7.22
N LYS A 88 18.11 -20.99 8.27
CA LYS A 88 18.48 -22.39 8.49
C LYS A 88 17.26 -23.29 8.65
N GLY A 89 16.24 -22.83 9.39
CA GLY A 89 14.96 -23.52 9.53
C GLY A 89 14.26 -23.71 8.19
N PHE A 90 14.15 -22.64 7.39
CA PHE A 90 13.55 -22.69 6.04
C PHE A 90 14.31 -23.63 5.10
N LEU A 91 15.64 -23.57 5.07
CA LEU A 91 16.46 -24.42 4.20
C LEU A 91 16.42 -25.91 4.60
N SER A 92 16.19 -26.21 5.89
CA SER A 92 16.10 -27.59 6.39
C SER A 92 14.82 -28.34 5.97
N GLU A 93 13.81 -27.63 5.47
CA GLU A 93 12.55 -28.21 5.01
C GLU A 93 12.57 -28.66 3.54
N PHE A 94 13.61 -28.30 2.79
CA PHE A 94 13.77 -28.74 1.40
C PHE A 94 14.69 -29.97 1.33
N PRO A 95 14.24 -31.11 0.75
CA PRO A 95 15.12 -32.24 0.49
C PRO A 95 16.27 -31.84 -0.44
N GLU A 96 17.48 -32.38 -0.23
CA GLU A 96 18.66 -32.13 -1.10
C GLU A 96 18.34 -32.33 -2.60
N ALA A 97 17.42 -33.23 -2.93
CA ALA A 97 16.94 -33.50 -4.28
C ALA A 97 16.17 -32.34 -4.96
N VAL A 98 15.59 -31.41 -4.20
CA VAL A 98 14.93 -30.20 -4.74
C VAL A 98 15.97 -29.23 -5.28
N PHE A 99 17.17 -29.20 -4.68
CA PHE A 99 18.29 -28.38 -5.12
C PHE A 99 18.99 -28.97 -6.35
N ASP A 100 18.92 -30.29 -6.55
CA ASP A 100 19.40 -30.98 -7.77
C ASP A 100 18.44 -30.87 -8.97
N SER A 101 17.15 -30.63 -8.73
CA SER A 101 16.11 -30.65 -9.78
C SER A 101 15.46 -29.30 -10.08
N ALA A 102 15.73 -28.27 -9.26
CA ALA A 102 15.26 -26.92 -9.53
C ALA A 102 16.11 -26.23 -10.61
N SER A 103 15.81 -26.55 -11.87
CA SER A 103 16.03 -25.65 -13.01
C SER A 103 15.08 -24.44 -12.95
N MET A 104 14.94 -23.81 -11.77
CA MET A 104 14.29 -22.51 -11.65
C MET A 104 15.22 -21.47 -12.26
N LYS A 105 14.81 -20.95 -13.42
CA LYS A 105 15.47 -19.86 -14.13
C LYS A 105 15.36 -18.56 -13.33
N PHE A 106 16.16 -18.41 -12.29
CA PHE A 106 16.63 -17.11 -11.84
C PHE A 106 17.83 -16.76 -12.72
N HIS A 107 17.70 -15.70 -13.51
CA HIS A 107 18.77 -15.22 -14.38
C HIS A 107 19.98 -14.86 -13.50
N GLU A 108 21.14 -15.46 -13.80
CA GLU A 108 22.47 -15.16 -13.22
C GLU A 108 22.81 -15.64 -11.79
N ILE A 109 22.54 -16.91 -11.45
CA ILE A 109 23.40 -17.62 -10.49
C ILE A 109 23.99 -18.84 -11.20
N ALA A 110 25.22 -18.68 -11.66
CA ALA A 110 25.89 -19.65 -12.54
C ALA A 110 26.37 -20.93 -11.83
N ASP A 111 26.25 -21.03 -10.50
CA ASP A 111 26.61 -22.24 -9.77
C ASP A 111 25.91 -22.28 -8.40
N VAL A 112 24.86 -23.10 -8.31
CA VAL A 112 24.09 -23.32 -7.08
C VAL A 112 24.92 -24.09 -6.04
N GLY A 113 25.89 -24.91 -6.47
CA GLY A 113 26.83 -25.60 -5.58
C GLY A 113 27.78 -24.61 -4.90
N ALA A 114 28.39 -23.72 -5.69
CA ALA A 114 29.24 -22.65 -5.15
C ALA A 114 28.48 -21.68 -4.24
N PHE A 115 27.20 -21.40 -4.55
CA PHE A 115 26.34 -20.58 -3.68
C PHE A 115 26.11 -21.26 -2.33
N THR A 116 25.78 -22.55 -2.31
CA THR A 116 25.48 -23.31 -1.09
C THR A 116 26.73 -23.49 -0.23
N ASP A 117 27.89 -23.74 -0.85
CA ASP A 117 29.16 -23.89 -0.15
C ASP A 117 29.73 -22.55 0.33
N ALA A 118 29.59 -21.46 -0.45
CA ALA A 118 29.94 -20.10 -0.01
C ALA A 118 29.06 -19.63 1.15
N PHE A 119 27.77 -19.97 1.13
CA PHE A 119 26.82 -19.62 2.20
C PHE A 119 27.08 -20.41 3.50
N ARG A 120 27.55 -21.65 3.39
CA ARG A 120 27.96 -22.49 4.54
C ARG A 120 29.35 -22.15 5.08
N ALA A 121 30.25 -21.69 4.22
CA ALA A 121 31.64 -21.36 4.58
C ALA A 121 31.84 -19.90 5.01
N SER A 122 30.89 -19.00 4.74
CA SER A 122 30.96 -17.61 5.19
C SER A 122 30.68 -17.52 6.69
N PRO A 123 31.56 -16.90 7.50
CA PRO A 123 31.26 -16.62 8.89
C PRO A 123 29.97 -15.80 8.95
N LEU A 124 29.00 -16.27 9.74
CA LEU A 124 27.68 -15.66 9.97
C LEU A 124 27.71 -14.24 10.57
N SER A 125 28.91 -13.64 10.71
CA SER A 125 29.11 -12.22 11.02
C SER A 125 29.04 -11.31 9.78
N ASP A 126 29.10 -11.86 8.56
CA ASP A 126 29.09 -11.08 7.31
C ASP A 126 27.69 -11.00 6.66
N VAL A 127 26.62 -11.17 7.45
CA VAL A 127 25.22 -10.90 7.02
C VAL A 127 25.01 -9.43 6.59
N ALA A 128 25.97 -8.56 6.89
CA ALA A 128 26.06 -7.20 6.37
C ALA A 128 26.36 -7.12 4.85
N THR A 129 26.63 -8.25 4.17
CA THR A 129 27.02 -8.28 2.75
C THR A 129 26.10 -9.13 1.85
N LEU A 130 24.91 -9.50 2.32
CA LEU A 130 23.85 -9.96 1.40
C LEU A 130 23.35 -8.75 0.62
N SER A 131 23.14 -8.87 -0.70
CA SER A 131 22.44 -7.82 -1.44
C SER A 131 21.09 -7.56 -0.77
N GLU A 132 20.73 -6.29 -0.59
CA GLU A 132 19.49 -5.89 0.10
C GLU A 132 18.26 -6.63 -0.45
N ASP A 133 18.28 -6.94 -1.75
CA ASP A 133 17.23 -7.68 -2.46
C ASP A 133 17.04 -9.12 -1.96
N LEU A 134 18.09 -9.90 -1.74
CA LEU A 134 17.94 -11.30 -1.30
C LEU A 134 17.44 -11.38 0.15
N ALA A 135 17.92 -10.47 1.00
CA ALA A 135 17.44 -10.36 2.38
C ALA A 135 15.95 -10.00 2.43
N LEU A 136 15.50 -9.12 1.54
CA LEU A 136 14.08 -8.75 1.42
C LEU A 136 13.21 -9.93 0.98
N HIS A 137 13.64 -10.70 -0.03
CA HIS A 137 12.89 -11.86 -0.53
C HIS A 137 12.71 -12.95 0.54
N VAL A 138 13.75 -13.23 1.32
CA VAL A 138 13.68 -14.20 2.42
C VAL A 138 12.77 -13.69 3.55
N LYS A 139 12.88 -12.41 3.95
CA LYS A 139 12.00 -11.83 4.97
C LYS A 139 10.53 -11.92 4.56
N MET A 140 10.23 -11.63 3.30
CA MET A 140 8.87 -11.72 2.76
C MET A 140 8.34 -13.16 2.74
N SER A 141 9.16 -14.15 2.36
CA SER A 141 8.72 -15.55 2.33
C SER A 141 8.46 -16.11 3.74
N VAL A 142 9.30 -15.75 4.72
CA VAL A 142 9.11 -16.12 6.13
C VAL A 142 7.85 -15.48 6.71
N MET A 143 7.65 -14.18 6.51
CA MET A 143 6.43 -13.48 6.94
C MET A 143 5.17 -14.12 6.37
N VAL A 144 5.15 -14.41 5.07
CA VAL A 144 4.00 -15.05 4.42
C VAL A 144 3.72 -16.41 5.06
N LYS A 145 4.75 -17.25 5.22
CA LYS A 145 4.60 -18.58 5.84
C LYS A 145 4.03 -18.47 7.26
N GLU A 146 4.54 -17.53 8.06
CA GLU A 146 4.11 -17.35 9.43
C GLU A 146 2.64 -16.90 9.52
N VAL A 147 2.24 -15.93 8.70
CA VAL A 147 0.85 -15.47 8.63
C VAL A 147 -0.09 -16.59 8.18
N PHE A 148 0.33 -17.47 7.26
CA PHE A 148 -0.50 -18.60 6.84
C PHE A 148 -0.66 -19.68 7.92
N ASN A 149 0.35 -19.88 8.77
CA ASN A 149 0.34 -20.92 9.79
C ASN A 149 -0.29 -20.45 11.11
N ASN A 150 -0.01 -19.20 11.49
CA ASN A 150 -0.30 -18.66 12.83
C ASN A 150 -1.13 -17.37 12.78
N GLY A 151 -1.46 -16.85 11.60
CA GLY A 151 -2.20 -15.60 11.45
C GLY A 151 -3.72 -15.74 11.49
N GLY A 152 -4.37 -14.65 11.85
CA GLY A 152 -5.82 -14.48 11.81
C GLY A 152 -6.33 -14.11 10.41
N LEU A 153 -7.66 -14.04 10.27
CA LEU A 153 -8.30 -13.71 8.99
C LEU A 153 -7.87 -12.33 8.45
N VAL A 154 -7.74 -11.32 9.32
CA VAL A 154 -7.37 -9.97 8.91
C VAL A 154 -5.88 -9.92 8.52
N ASP A 155 -5.02 -10.75 9.11
CA ASP A 155 -3.61 -10.87 8.72
C ASP A 155 -3.46 -11.38 7.28
N ILE A 156 -4.24 -12.42 6.92
CA ILE A 156 -4.25 -12.97 5.55
C ILE A 156 -4.74 -11.92 4.55
N LEU A 157 -5.78 -11.16 4.89
CA LEU A 157 -6.24 -10.07 4.02
C LEU A 157 -5.19 -8.95 3.94
N TYR A 158 -4.52 -8.62 5.03
CA TYR A 158 -3.50 -7.59 5.07
C TYR A 158 -2.25 -7.97 4.24
N LEU A 159 -1.97 -9.27 4.03
CA LEU A 159 -0.98 -9.71 3.04
C LEU A 159 -1.28 -9.16 1.65
N GLY A 160 -2.54 -8.99 1.24
CA GLY A 160 -2.89 -8.40 -0.05
C GLY A 160 -2.39 -6.95 -0.20
N VAL A 161 -2.34 -6.19 0.89
CA VAL A 161 -1.73 -4.85 0.94
C VAL A 161 -0.21 -4.98 0.96
N LYS A 162 0.33 -5.87 1.81
CA LYS A 162 1.78 -6.13 1.94
C LYS A 162 2.43 -6.77 0.71
N LEU A 163 1.67 -7.35 -0.20
CA LEU A 163 2.15 -7.84 -1.49
C LEU A 163 1.85 -6.85 -2.63
N GLY A 164 1.12 -5.77 -2.36
CA GLY A 164 0.81 -4.74 -3.37
C GLY A 164 -0.31 -5.14 -4.34
N ILE A 165 -1.02 -6.24 -4.06
CA ILE A 165 -2.09 -6.79 -4.89
C ILE A 165 -3.28 -5.82 -4.91
N TYR A 166 -3.77 -5.42 -3.73
CA TYR A 166 -4.96 -4.55 -3.65
C TYR A 166 -4.75 -3.15 -4.24
N PRO A 167 -3.63 -2.44 -3.96
CA PRO A 167 -3.37 -1.16 -4.61
C PRO A 167 -3.36 -1.27 -6.15
N ALA A 168 -2.71 -2.30 -6.72
CA ALA A 168 -2.69 -2.49 -8.17
C ALA A 168 -4.09 -2.74 -8.76
N LEU A 169 -4.93 -3.53 -8.09
CA LEU A 169 -6.32 -3.77 -8.52
C LEU A 169 -7.18 -2.51 -8.42
N ILE A 170 -7.04 -1.73 -7.35
CA ILE A 170 -7.74 -0.45 -7.20
C ILE A 170 -7.33 0.51 -8.32
N PHE A 171 -6.03 0.59 -8.64
CA PHE A 171 -5.53 1.40 -9.75
C PHE A 171 -6.07 0.93 -11.10
N MET A 172 -6.25 -0.37 -11.31
CA MET A 172 -6.93 -0.88 -12.51
C MET A 172 -8.36 -0.37 -12.62
N GLY A 173 -9.13 -0.38 -11.52
CA GLY A 173 -10.49 0.15 -11.49
C GLY A 173 -10.53 1.67 -11.75
N VAL A 174 -9.66 2.44 -11.09
CA VAL A 174 -9.50 3.89 -11.32
C VAL A 174 -9.18 4.17 -12.79
N GLY A 175 -8.26 3.41 -13.37
CA GLY A 175 -7.86 3.53 -14.77
C GLY A 175 -9.00 3.26 -15.73
N ALA A 176 -9.81 2.25 -15.44
CA ALA A 176 -11.00 1.92 -16.21
C ALA A 176 -12.06 3.03 -16.12
N MET A 177 -12.21 3.72 -14.99
CA MET A 177 -13.14 4.85 -14.82
C MET A 177 -12.64 6.18 -15.42
N THR A 178 -11.32 6.31 -15.64
CA THR A 178 -10.71 7.59 -16.02
C THR A 178 -10.81 7.86 -17.53
N ASP A 179 -11.28 9.07 -17.90
CA ASP A 179 -11.20 9.58 -19.27
C ASP A 179 -9.96 10.47 -19.45
N PHE A 180 -8.97 9.99 -20.20
CA PHE A 180 -7.76 10.75 -20.54
C PHE A 180 -7.94 11.67 -21.75
N SER A 181 -9.10 11.70 -22.41
CA SER A 181 -9.34 12.57 -23.56
C SER A 181 -9.04 14.05 -23.29
N PRO A 182 -9.42 14.65 -22.14
CA PRO A 182 -9.07 16.03 -21.83
C PRO A 182 -7.55 16.26 -21.72
N LEU A 183 -6.83 15.30 -21.14
CA LEU A 183 -5.37 15.35 -20.98
C LEU A 183 -4.66 15.27 -22.34
N ILE A 184 -5.10 14.35 -23.20
CA ILE A 184 -4.58 14.17 -24.56
C ILE A 184 -4.91 15.39 -25.42
N ALA A 185 -6.10 15.97 -25.25
CA ALA A 185 -6.53 17.14 -26.00
C ALA A 185 -5.69 18.39 -25.69
N ASN A 186 -5.32 18.59 -24.42
CA ASN A 186 -4.45 19.69 -24.00
C ASN A 186 -3.29 19.19 -23.12
N PRO A 187 -2.19 18.72 -23.74
CA PRO A 187 -1.05 18.16 -23.00
C PRO A 187 -0.38 19.15 -22.06
N LYS A 188 -0.55 20.47 -22.24
CA LYS A 188 0.00 21.48 -21.31
C LYS A 188 -0.56 21.31 -19.89
N SER A 189 -1.73 20.70 -19.73
CA SER A 189 -2.30 20.36 -18.42
C SER A 189 -1.43 19.37 -17.62
N LEU A 190 -0.57 18.57 -18.26
CA LEU A 190 0.42 17.73 -17.58
C LEU A 190 1.38 18.55 -16.71
N VAL A 191 1.76 19.75 -17.16
CA VAL A 191 2.64 20.65 -16.40
C VAL A 191 1.97 21.10 -15.10
N LEU A 192 0.65 21.31 -15.14
CA LEU A 192 -0.12 21.64 -13.95
C LEU A 192 -0.15 20.45 -12.97
N GLY A 193 -0.25 19.22 -13.48
CA GLY A 193 -0.13 18.00 -12.69
C GLY A 193 1.26 17.82 -12.06
N ALA A 194 2.33 18.11 -12.81
CA ALA A 194 3.69 18.11 -12.28
C ALA A 194 3.87 19.16 -11.17
N ALA A 195 3.30 20.35 -11.35
CA ALA A 195 3.33 21.40 -10.33
C ALA A 195 2.51 21.02 -9.07
N ALA A 196 1.43 20.26 -9.22
CA ALA A 196 0.65 19.78 -8.07
C ALA A 196 1.49 18.88 -7.14
N GLN A 197 2.48 18.16 -7.67
CA GLN A 197 3.39 17.33 -6.87
C GLN A 197 4.36 18.12 -5.98
N PHE A 198 4.47 19.45 -6.13
CA PHE A 198 5.20 20.26 -5.15
C PHE A 198 4.59 20.18 -3.74
N GLY A 199 3.30 19.84 -3.63
CA GLY A 199 2.66 19.56 -2.34
C GLY A 199 3.33 18.39 -1.58
N VAL A 200 3.79 17.37 -2.30
CA VAL A 200 4.52 16.23 -1.72
C VAL A 200 5.83 16.70 -1.10
N PHE A 201 6.60 17.48 -1.84
CA PHE A 201 7.87 18.02 -1.35
C PHE A 201 7.67 18.98 -0.17
N ALA A 202 6.65 19.83 -0.22
CA ALA A 202 6.33 20.73 0.89
C ALA A 202 5.99 19.97 2.17
N ALA A 203 5.17 18.92 2.07
CA ALA A 203 4.83 18.05 3.20
C ALA A 203 6.04 17.27 3.71
N PHE A 204 6.89 16.77 2.82
CA PHE A 204 8.15 16.10 3.14
C PHE A 204 9.09 17.00 3.95
N PHE A 205 9.37 18.21 3.47
CA PHE A 205 10.23 19.15 4.19
C PHE A 205 9.61 19.59 5.53
N ALA A 206 8.30 19.80 5.57
CA ALA A 206 7.61 20.11 6.83
C ALA A 206 7.76 18.99 7.86
N ALA A 207 7.64 17.73 7.45
CA ALA A 207 7.85 16.58 8.33
C ALA A 207 9.31 16.48 8.82
N LEU A 208 10.30 16.75 7.94
CA LEU A 208 11.70 16.83 8.35
C LEU A 208 11.94 17.91 9.41
N PHE A 209 11.35 19.11 9.22
CA PHE A 209 11.46 20.20 10.20
C PHE A 209 10.82 19.87 11.55
N LEU A 210 9.80 19.00 11.57
CA LEU A 210 9.16 18.51 12.79
C LEU A 210 9.93 17.37 13.48
N GLY A 211 11.07 16.93 12.91
CA GLY A 211 11.96 15.94 13.51
C GLY A 211 11.69 14.48 13.10
N PHE A 212 10.89 14.23 12.06
CA PHE A 212 10.71 12.87 11.52
C PHE A 212 11.94 12.41 10.73
N SER A 213 12.19 11.10 10.69
CA SER A 213 13.27 10.53 9.88
C SER A 213 13.01 10.76 8.38
N PRO A 214 14.03 10.74 7.51
CA PRO A 214 13.82 10.89 6.06
C PRO A 214 12.84 9.88 5.46
N MET A 215 12.83 8.64 5.96
CA MET A 215 11.90 7.60 5.51
C MET A 215 10.46 7.89 5.97
N GLN A 216 10.27 8.30 7.22
CA GLN A 216 8.97 8.71 7.76
C GLN A 216 8.44 9.98 7.08
N ALA A 217 9.30 10.98 6.90
CA ALA A 217 8.97 12.19 6.16
C ALA A 217 8.60 11.88 4.70
N GLY A 218 9.28 10.92 4.08
CA GLY A 218 8.94 10.40 2.74
C GLY A 218 7.51 9.86 2.69
N ALA A 219 7.16 8.97 3.62
CA ALA A 219 5.82 8.42 3.73
C ALA A 219 4.74 9.49 3.98
N ILE A 220 4.99 10.42 4.92
CA ILE A 220 4.09 11.55 5.21
C ILE A 220 3.94 12.48 4.00
N GLY A 221 5.04 12.72 3.28
CA GLY A 221 5.08 13.58 2.10
C GLY A 221 4.09 13.16 1.02
N ILE A 222 3.94 11.86 0.77
CA ILE A 222 3.04 11.35 -0.29
C ILE A 222 1.57 11.73 -0.08
N ILE A 223 1.14 12.03 1.16
CA ILE A 223 -0.20 12.58 1.41
C ILE A 223 -0.46 13.84 0.58
N GLY A 224 0.57 14.67 0.36
CA GLY A 224 0.51 15.88 -0.45
C GLY A 224 0.18 15.63 -1.94
N GLY A 225 0.33 14.41 -2.42
CA GLY A 225 -0.06 13.99 -3.77
C GLY A 225 -1.56 13.73 -3.93
N ALA A 226 -2.31 13.69 -2.81
CA ALA A 226 -3.75 13.44 -2.76
C ALA A 226 -4.19 12.14 -3.48
N ASP A 227 -3.35 11.11 -3.41
CA ASP A 227 -3.58 9.81 -4.03
C ASP A 227 -3.46 8.68 -2.98
N GLY A 228 -4.61 8.17 -2.54
CA GLY A 228 -4.71 7.26 -1.39
C GLY A 228 -4.00 5.92 -1.59
N PRO A 229 -4.26 5.17 -2.68
CA PRO A 229 -3.60 3.89 -2.86
C PRO A 229 -2.09 4.02 -3.09
N THR A 230 -1.59 5.12 -3.68
CA THR A 230 -0.14 5.41 -3.72
C THR A 230 0.42 5.72 -2.33
N ALA A 231 -0.29 6.51 -1.52
CA ALA A 231 0.12 6.80 -0.14
C ALA A 231 0.25 5.53 0.70
N ILE A 232 -0.69 4.59 0.55
CA ILE A 232 -0.63 3.27 1.22
C ILE A 232 0.61 2.49 0.76
N LEU A 233 0.87 2.42 -0.56
CA LEU A 233 1.99 1.64 -1.09
C LEU A 233 3.34 2.20 -0.62
N VAL A 234 3.54 3.51 -0.75
CA VAL A 234 4.81 4.14 -0.40
C VAL A 234 5.04 4.09 1.11
N THR A 235 4.01 4.32 1.91
CA THR A 235 4.12 4.23 3.37
C THR A 235 4.47 2.81 3.80
N LYS A 236 3.89 1.80 3.16
CA LYS A 236 4.27 0.41 3.41
C LYS A 236 5.75 0.12 3.13
N GLN A 237 6.35 0.75 2.12
CA GLN A 237 7.75 0.55 1.77
C GLN A 237 8.70 1.37 2.66
N LEU A 238 8.30 2.60 3.02
CA LEU A 238 9.18 3.56 3.71
C LEU A 238 8.97 3.61 5.23
N ALA A 239 7.73 3.56 5.72
CA ALA A 239 7.40 3.68 7.14
C ALA A 239 6.14 2.85 7.48
N PRO A 240 6.26 1.50 7.49
CA PRO A 240 5.14 0.61 7.75
C PRO A 240 4.36 0.98 9.03
N GLU A 241 5.06 1.37 10.08
CA GLU A 241 4.52 1.73 11.39
C GLU A 241 3.55 2.93 11.35
N LEU A 242 3.69 3.80 10.35
CA LEU A 242 2.82 4.97 10.15
C LEU A 242 1.64 4.69 9.21
N LEU A 243 1.52 3.48 8.66
CA LEU A 243 0.52 3.16 7.63
C LEU A 243 -0.91 3.46 8.08
N GLY A 244 -1.28 3.06 9.29
CA GLY A 244 -2.62 3.32 9.82
C GLY A 244 -2.92 4.83 9.88
N ALA A 245 -2.01 5.60 10.47
CA ALA A 245 -2.16 7.04 10.63
C ALA A 245 -2.20 7.77 9.27
N ILE A 246 -1.29 7.41 8.35
CA ILE A 246 -1.20 8.03 7.03
C ILE A 246 -2.41 7.68 6.16
N ALA A 247 -2.89 6.42 6.17
CA ALA A 247 -4.07 6.03 5.40
C ALA A 247 -5.32 6.80 5.85
N ILE A 248 -5.54 6.92 7.17
CA ILE A 248 -6.66 7.69 7.72
C ILE A 248 -6.53 9.16 7.33
N ALA A 249 -5.34 9.75 7.49
CA ALA A 249 -5.11 11.15 7.15
C ALA A 249 -5.33 11.42 5.66
N ALA A 250 -4.81 10.55 4.77
CA ALA A 250 -4.93 10.69 3.33
C ALA A 250 -6.40 10.74 2.89
N TYR A 251 -7.20 9.74 3.22
CA TYR A 251 -8.60 9.68 2.80
C TYR A 251 -9.48 10.74 3.50
N SER A 252 -9.19 11.05 4.77
CA SER A 252 -9.89 12.13 5.47
C SER A 252 -9.65 13.49 4.83
N TYR A 253 -8.40 13.79 4.42
CA TYR A 253 -8.06 15.06 3.77
C TYR A 253 -8.58 15.14 2.33
N MET A 254 -8.60 14.03 1.59
CA MET A 254 -9.22 14.01 0.25
C MET A 254 -10.71 14.37 0.30
N ALA A 255 -11.44 13.85 1.29
CA ALA A 255 -12.84 14.24 1.52
C ALA A 255 -13.01 15.72 1.89
N LEU A 256 -11.98 16.35 2.46
CA LEU A 256 -11.98 17.75 2.87
C LEU A 256 -11.57 18.71 1.74
N ILE A 257 -11.15 18.22 0.57
CA ILE A 257 -10.78 19.07 -0.58
C ILE A 257 -11.86 20.10 -0.92
N PRO A 258 -13.16 19.78 -0.99
CA PRO A 258 -14.20 20.76 -1.27
C PRO A 258 -14.30 21.89 -0.23
N LEU A 259 -13.82 21.67 0.99
CA LEU A 259 -13.76 22.68 2.04
C LEU A 259 -12.44 23.47 2.01
N ILE A 260 -11.32 22.78 1.77
CA ILE A 260 -9.97 23.36 1.81
C ILE A 260 -9.67 24.14 0.53
N GLN A 261 -10.00 23.59 -0.65
CA GLN A 261 -9.60 24.15 -1.94
C GLN A 261 -10.23 25.53 -2.24
N PRO A 262 -11.54 25.80 -2.01
CA PRO A 262 -12.13 27.09 -2.39
C PRO A 262 -11.57 28.31 -1.64
N PRO A 263 -11.29 28.27 -0.34
CA PRO A 263 -10.58 29.34 0.37
C PRO A 263 -9.22 29.68 -0.25
N PHE A 264 -8.38 28.67 -0.55
CA PHE A 264 -7.08 28.88 -1.17
C PHE A 264 -7.20 29.45 -2.58
N MET A 265 -8.14 28.96 -3.39
CA MET A 265 -8.44 29.56 -4.70
C MET A 265 -8.85 31.02 -4.55
N LYS A 266 -9.68 31.34 -3.54
CA LYS A 266 -10.11 32.71 -3.27
C LYS A 266 -8.96 33.65 -2.89
N LEU A 267 -7.96 33.12 -2.19
CA LEU A 267 -6.79 33.84 -1.71
C LEU A 267 -5.73 34.06 -2.80
N LEU A 268 -5.45 33.05 -3.61
CA LEU A 268 -4.30 33.06 -4.54
C LEU A 268 -4.61 33.55 -5.95
N THR A 269 -5.88 33.57 -6.36
CA THR A 269 -6.27 34.00 -7.72
C THR A 269 -7.07 35.29 -7.69
N THR A 270 -7.07 36.04 -8.78
CA THR A 270 -7.83 37.28 -8.93
C THR A 270 -9.19 37.04 -9.61
N LYS A 271 -10.13 37.99 -9.48
CA LYS A 271 -11.41 37.92 -10.20
C LYS A 271 -11.23 37.93 -11.73
N LYS A 272 -10.18 38.59 -12.24
CA LYS A 272 -9.88 38.65 -13.68
C LYS A 272 -9.45 37.28 -14.21
N GLU A 273 -8.57 36.57 -13.49
CA GLU A 273 -8.12 35.23 -13.87
C GLU A 273 -9.26 34.19 -13.83
N ARG A 274 -10.14 34.27 -12.82
CA ARG A 274 -11.31 33.37 -12.71
C ARG A 274 -12.36 33.59 -13.81
N ALA A 275 -12.32 34.70 -14.52
CA ALA A 275 -13.25 35.03 -15.60
C ALA A 275 -12.71 34.67 -17.00
N ILE A 276 -11.52 34.06 -17.10
CA ILE A 276 -10.96 33.61 -18.36
C ILE A 276 -11.83 32.48 -18.93
N VAL A 277 -12.28 32.64 -20.16
CA VAL A 277 -13.08 31.65 -20.88
C VAL A 277 -12.15 30.56 -21.43
N MET A 278 -12.38 29.32 -21.03
CA MET A 278 -11.61 28.17 -21.53
C MET A 278 -12.07 27.77 -22.93
N GLU A 279 -11.14 27.62 -23.86
CA GLU A 279 -11.43 27.11 -25.22
C GLU A 279 -11.85 25.64 -25.17
N ASN A 280 -12.68 25.24 -26.14
CA ASN A 280 -13.09 23.85 -26.25
C ASN A 280 -11.88 22.96 -26.61
N PRO A 281 -11.65 21.85 -25.88
CA PRO A 281 -10.56 20.94 -26.18
C PRO A 281 -10.72 20.34 -27.59
N ARG A 282 -9.59 20.07 -28.26
CA ARG A 282 -9.58 19.40 -29.57
C ARG A 282 -10.23 18.01 -29.48
N LYS A 283 -10.82 17.55 -30.58
CA LYS A 283 -11.34 16.18 -30.67
C LYS A 283 -10.17 15.20 -30.72
N VAL A 284 -10.14 14.26 -29.79
CA VAL A 284 -9.12 13.20 -29.72
C VAL A 284 -9.59 11.99 -30.51
N SER A 285 -8.74 11.51 -31.42
CA SER A 285 -9.03 10.33 -32.23
C SER A 285 -9.04 9.03 -31.40
N ARG A 286 -9.76 8.00 -31.87
CA ARG A 286 -9.76 6.69 -31.18
C ARG A 286 -8.37 6.08 -31.09
N VAL A 287 -7.55 6.28 -32.13
CA VAL A 287 -6.17 5.79 -32.20
C VAL A 287 -5.31 6.42 -31.11
N GLU A 288 -5.39 7.73 -30.92
CA GLU A 288 -4.66 8.42 -29.85
C GLU A 288 -5.05 7.90 -28.46
N ARG A 289 -6.34 7.66 -28.21
CA ARG A 289 -6.81 7.12 -26.92
C ARG A 289 -6.26 5.73 -26.63
N VAL A 290 -6.11 4.88 -27.65
CA VAL A 290 -5.60 3.50 -27.50
C VAL A 290 -4.07 3.47 -27.38
N ILE A 291 -3.36 4.32 -28.14
CA ILE A 291 -1.90 4.38 -28.08
C ILE A 291 -1.43 5.01 -26.76
N PHE A 292 -2.17 5.99 -26.23
CA PHE A 292 -1.82 6.69 -25.00
C PHE A 292 -1.45 5.78 -23.82
N PRO A 293 -2.30 4.85 -23.35
CA PRO A 293 -1.97 3.99 -22.21
C PRO A 293 -0.75 3.10 -22.46
N ILE A 294 -0.57 2.60 -23.68
CA ILE A 294 0.58 1.76 -24.05
C ILE A 294 1.87 2.59 -23.99
N LEU A 295 1.85 3.79 -24.60
CA LEU A 295 3.00 4.68 -24.64
C LEU A 295 3.38 5.19 -23.25
N VAL A 296 2.40 5.56 -22.43
CA VAL A 296 2.63 5.98 -21.03
C VAL A 296 3.21 4.84 -20.21
N THR A 297 2.70 3.62 -20.34
CA THR A 297 3.23 2.46 -19.63
C THR A 297 4.69 2.21 -20.00
N LEU A 298 5.02 2.19 -21.29
CA LEU A 298 6.39 1.99 -21.76
C LEU A 298 7.32 3.10 -21.28
N LEU A 299 6.90 4.36 -21.43
CA LEU A 299 7.72 5.51 -21.05
C LEU A 299 7.97 5.56 -19.54
N VAL A 300 6.94 5.35 -18.72
CA VAL A 300 7.09 5.34 -17.26
C VAL A 300 7.94 4.16 -16.82
N THR A 301 7.72 2.96 -17.37
CA THR A 301 8.51 1.78 -16.98
C THR A 301 9.99 1.92 -17.35
N LEU A 302 10.31 2.61 -18.46
CA LEU A 302 11.68 2.89 -18.87
C LEU A 302 12.37 3.96 -18.01
N ILE A 303 11.62 4.91 -17.44
CA ILE A 303 12.18 6.00 -16.63
C ILE A 303 12.19 5.64 -15.13
N VAL A 304 11.10 5.05 -14.63
CA VAL A 304 10.87 4.68 -13.22
C VAL A 304 10.27 3.27 -13.16
N PRO A 305 11.08 2.21 -13.20
CA PRO A 305 10.61 0.83 -13.17
C PRO A 305 9.76 0.49 -11.93
N ASP A 306 10.07 1.09 -10.78
CA ASP A 306 9.35 0.83 -9.52
C ASP A 306 7.88 1.27 -9.56
N ALA A 307 7.52 2.21 -10.45
CA ALA A 307 6.15 2.65 -10.64
C ALA A 307 5.35 1.74 -11.59
N ALA A 308 6.00 0.76 -12.24
CA ALA A 308 5.40 -0.09 -13.26
C ALA A 308 4.18 -0.88 -12.76
N PRO A 309 4.16 -1.46 -11.54
CA PRO A 309 2.97 -2.17 -11.05
C PRO A 309 1.75 -1.26 -10.92
N LEU A 310 1.92 -0.01 -10.50
CA LEU A 310 0.81 0.93 -10.34
C LEU A 310 0.37 1.53 -11.68
N VAL A 311 1.30 2.12 -12.42
CA VAL A 311 1.00 2.79 -13.69
C VAL A 311 0.60 1.79 -14.76
N GLY A 312 1.21 0.60 -14.78
CA GLY A 312 0.83 -0.48 -15.68
C GLY A 312 -0.60 -0.94 -15.46
N PHE A 313 -1.02 -1.17 -14.22
CA PHE A 313 -2.40 -1.57 -13.92
C PHE A 313 -3.40 -0.43 -14.18
N LEU A 314 -3.04 0.82 -13.87
CA LEU A 314 -3.83 2.00 -14.23
C LEU A 314 -4.09 2.08 -15.74
N MET A 315 -3.02 1.98 -16.53
CA MET A 315 -3.10 2.06 -17.98
C MET A 315 -3.76 0.84 -18.60
N LEU A 316 -3.62 -0.35 -18.00
CA LEU A 316 -4.35 -1.56 -18.39
C LEU A 316 -5.86 -1.37 -18.20
N GLY A 317 -6.28 -0.86 -17.04
CA GLY A 317 -7.67 -0.49 -16.77
C GLY A 317 -8.19 0.50 -17.81
N ASN A 318 -7.40 1.52 -18.13
CA ASN A 318 -7.77 2.48 -19.15
C ASN A 318 -7.93 1.83 -20.53
N LEU A 319 -7.01 0.94 -20.91
CA LEU A 319 -7.07 0.19 -22.16
C LEU A 319 -8.34 -0.67 -22.24
N PHE A 320 -8.80 -1.25 -21.13
CA PHE A 320 -10.07 -2.00 -21.11
C PHE A 320 -11.27 -1.13 -21.47
N ASN A 321 -11.25 0.14 -21.04
CA ASN A 321 -12.31 1.10 -21.35
C ASN A 321 -12.21 1.59 -22.80
N VAL A 322 -11.02 2.01 -23.27
CA VAL A 322 -10.87 2.64 -24.59
C VAL A 322 -10.80 1.66 -25.77
N SER A 323 -10.48 0.38 -25.53
CA SER A 323 -10.39 -0.63 -26.60
C SER A 323 -11.73 -0.88 -27.29
N GLY A 324 -12.83 -0.81 -26.53
CA GLY A 324 -14.19 -1.10 -27.00
C GLY A 324 -14.48 -2.58 -27.31
N VAL A 325 -13.54 -3.49 -27.00
CA VAL A 325 -13.72 -4.95 -27.19
C VAL A 325 -13.77 -5.72 -25.87
N THR A 326 -13.39 -5.08 -24.76
CA THR A 326 -13.34 -5.65 -23.41
C THR A 326 -14.43 -5.06 -22.50
N GLU A 327 -15.62 -4.80 -23.02
CA GLU A 327 -16.70 -4.11 -22.28
C GLU A 327 -17.05 -4.80 -20.96
N ARG A 328 -17.12 -6.14 -20.95
CA ARG A 328 -17.38 -6.93 -19.73
C ARG A 328 -16.28 -6.73 -18.70
N LEU A 329 -15.01 -6.81 -19.11
CA LEU A 329 -13.86 -6.63 -18.21
C LEU A 329 -13.81 -5.19 -17.67
N SER A 330 -14.05 -4.20 -18.53
CA SER A 330 -14.11 -2.80 -18.11
C SER A 330 -15.22 -2.56 -17.09
N LYS A 331 -16.41 -3.11 -17.30
CA LYS A 331 -17.53 -2.98 -16.34
C LYS A 331 -17.23 -3.68 -15.03
N THR A 332 -16.67 -4.88 -15.05
CA THR A 332 -16.28 -5.59 -13.83
C THR A 332 -15.22 -4.80 -13.07
N ALA A 333 -14.16 -4.32 -13.75
CA ALA A 333 -13.10 -3.53 -13.12
C ALA A 333 -13.56 -2.19 -12.54
N GLN A 334 -14.57 -1.54 -13.14
CA GLN A 334 -15.09 -0.25 -12.66
C GLN A 334 -16.08 -0.38 -11.49
N ASN A 335 -16.75 -1.53 -11.33
CA ASN A 335 -17.89 -1.65 -10.43
C ASN A 335 -17.75 -2.75 -9.37
N GLU A 336 -17.31 -3.96 -9.76
CA GLU A 336 -17.44 -5.17 -8.94
C GLU A 336 -16.10 -5.63 -8.33
N LEU A 337 -14.97 -5.24 -8.93
CA LEU A 337 -13.61 -5.65 -8.55
C LEU A 337 -13.01 -4.71 -7.50
#